data_AF-V3ZVR0-F1
#
_entry.id   AF-V3ZVR0-F1
#
_cell.length_a   1.000
_cell.length_b   1.000
_cell.length_c   1.000
_cell.angle_alpha   90.00
_cell.angle_beta   90.00
_cell.angle_gamma   90.00
#
_symmetry.space_group_name_H-M   'P 1'
#
loop_
_entity.id
_entity.type
_entity.pdbx_description
1 polymer ?
#
loop_
_entity_poly.entity_id
_entity_poly.type
_entity_poly.pdbx_seq_one_letter_code
_entity_poly.pdbx_strand_id
1 'polypeptide(L)'
;MSIAVSESEDSDTNLLKETVENGMHKSKIFDETIENGMHKSNIFDETVENGIRKSKIFEETVEHGIQKSKMFEEEDHNTNENNVGCYDRFFRPCVVEFMASLLFVCLGCMSVQNPLGANIPLPSAVAVSLCHGFLAAALITIFGNVSGGHFNPAVTLGCVISRALNPLLGLFYFLSQIVGSIAGAFIARAILPKESYVAIAGGAHILTAVGPGKGIVCEMILTALLVFTVLHSFVNDRPKDSNLLGPIAVGFALTASLLAGIGITGGSVNPIRSFGPAVALSSISTDAWTHHYVYWVGPICGSIIASLFFILLTADAGKRCCLQTKK
;
A
#
# COMPACT_ATOMS: atom_id res chain seq x y z
N MET A 1 98.43 40.13 59.11
CA MET A 1 96.99 40.43 59.27
C MET A 1 96.29 39.71 58.12
N SER A 2 95.69 38.54 58.41
CA SER A 2 95.11 37.61 57.42
C SER A 2 93.81 38.13 56.84
N ILE A 3 93.62 38.03 55.52
CA ILE A 3 92.32 37.95 54.84
C ILE A 3 92.57 37.16 53.54
N ALA A 4 92.27 35.85 53.52
CA ALA A 4 91.00 35.25 53.11
C ALA A 4 90.75 35.35 51.60
N VAL A 5 91.07 34.26 50.89
CA VAL A 5 90.42 33.90 49.62
C VAL A 5 90.24 32.38 49.65
N SER A 6 89.38 31.91 50.55
CA SER A 6 88.87 30.54 50.58
C SER A 6 87.36 30.66 50.74
N GLU A 7 86.64 30.85 49.64
CA GLU A 7 85.17 30.65 49.61
C GLU A 7 84.53 30.85 48.23
N SER A 8 85.22 31.41 47.21
CA SER A 8 84.57 31.72 45.91
C SER A 8 84.60 30.59 44.86
N GLU A 9 85.58 29.67 44.86
CA GLU A 9 85.65 28.60 43.84
C GLU A 9 84.77 27.38 44.14
N ASP A 10 84.49 27.09 45.42
CA ASP A 10 83.66 25.94 45.84
C ASP A 10 82.15 26.20 45.66
N SER A 11 81.71 27.46 45.72
CA SER A 11 80.30 27.83 45.52
C SER A 11 79.86 27.66 44.06
N ASP A 12 80.67 28.16 43.11
CA ASP A 12 80.33 28.11 41.68
C ASP A 12 80.44 26.68 41.11
N THR A 13 81.38 25.87 41.61
CA THR A 13 81.52 24.46 41.18
C THR A 13 80.44 23.55 41.77
N ASN A 14 79.98 23.79 43.01
CA ASN A 14 78.83 23.06 43.56
C ASN A 14 77.51 23.49 42.91
N LEU A 15 77.34 24.78 42.60
CA LEU A 15 76.18 25.27 41.85
C LEU A 15 76.12 24.71 40.43
N LEU A 16 77.28 24.59 39.75
CA LEU A 16 77.38 23.96 38.43
C LEU A 16 77.07 22.46 38.48
N LYS A 17 77.57 21.72 39.48
CA LYS A 17 77.25 20.30 39.65
C LYS A 17 75.76 20.07 39.92
N GLU A 18 75.17 20.87 40.80
CA GLU A 18 73.74 20.79 41.12
C GLU A 18 72.88 21.16 39.90
N THR A 19 73.30 22.15 39.10
CA THR A 19 72.61 22.53 37.85
C THR A 19 72.69 21.40 36.82
N VAL A 20 73.84 20.74 36.68
CA VAL A 20 74.04 19.62 35.77
C VAL A 20 73.25 18.39 36.23
N GLU A 21 73.26 18.05 37.52
CA GLU A 21 72.48 16.94 38.06
C GLU A 21 70.97 17.18 37.93
N ASN A 22 70.50 18.39 38.22
CA ASN A 22 69.10 18.77 38.01
C ASN A 22 68.70 18.72 36.52
N GLY A 23 69.62 19.09 35.62
CA GLY A 23 69.42 18.96 34.17
C GLY A 23 69.32 17.50 33.72
N MET A 24 70.22 16.64 34.18
CA MET A 24 70.19 15.20 33.88
C MET A 24 68.94 14.52 34.47
N HIS A 25 68.50 14.92 35.67
CA HIS A 25 67.29 14.39 36.27
C HIS A 25 66.04 14.77 35.48
N LYS A 26 65.92 16.04 35.05
CA LYS A 26 64.83 16.49 34.17
C LYS A 26 64.83 15.79 32.82
N SER A 27 66.01 15.51 32.23
CA SER A 27 66.12 14.73 30.99
C SER A 27 65.57 13.32 31.16
N LYS A 28 65.92 12.62 32.25
CA LYS A 28 65.40 11.26 32.52
C LYS A 28 63.88 11.25 32.69
N ILE A 29 63.33 12.23 33.42
CA ILE A 29 61.88 12.36 33.60
C ILE A 29 61.19 12.63 32.25
N PHE A 30 61.80 13.44 31.39
CA PHE A 30 61.28 13.73 30.06
C PHE A 30 61.27 12.49 29.16
N ASP A 31 62.36 11.72 29.15
CA ASP A 31 62.46 10.47 28.37
C ASP A 31 61.43 9.43 28.85
N GLU A 32 61.27 9.26 30.17
CA GLU A 32 60.28 8.36 30.76
C GLU A 32 58.84 8.82 30.49
N THR A 33 58.60 10.14 30.40
CA THR A 33 57.30 10.70 30.01
C THR A 33 56.98 10.41 28.55
N ILE A 34 57.97 10.52 27.65
CA ILE A 34 57.81 10.19 26.23
C ILE A 34 57.55 8.69 26.04
N GLU A 35 58.31 7.82 26.70
CA GLU A 35 58.15 6.37 26.58
C GLU A 35 56.77 5.90 27.08
N ASN A 36 56.32 6.42 28.22
CA ASN A 36 54.97 6.18 28.73
C ASN A 36 53.88 6.71 27.79
N GLY A 37 54.12 7.86 27.13
CA GLY A 37 53.23 8.42 26.13
C GLY A 37 53.10 7.54 24.88
N MET A 38 54.23 7.05 24.35
CA MET A 38 54.26 6.13 23.21
C MET A 38 53.57 4.80 23.51
N HIS A 39 53.79 4.23 24.70
CA HIS A 39 53.14 2.98 25.12
C HIS A 39 51.61 3.12 25.20
N LYS A 40 51.10 4.24 25.74
CA LYS A 40 49.66 4.52 25.77
C LYS A 40 49.07 4.72 24.38
N SER A 41 49.80 5.35 23.45
CA SER A 41 49.37 5.50 22.05
C SER A 41 49.22 4.14 21.37
N ASN A 42 50.19 3.23 21.54
CA ASN A 42 50.14 1.90 20.93
C ASN A 42 48.97 1.06 21.46
N ILE A 43 48.69 1.10 22.77
CA ILE A 43 47.52 0.44 23.36
C ILE A 43 46.21 1.04 22.83
N PHE A 44 46.16 2.35 22.67
CA PHE A 44 44.99 3.02 22.12
C PHE A 44 44.72 2.58 20.67
N ASP A 45 45.75 2.54 19.83
CA ASP A 45 45.63 2.10 18.44
C ASP A 45 45.18 0.63 18.35
N GLU A 46 45.76 -0.27 19.16
CA GLU A 46 45.35 -1.67 19.22
C GLU A 46 43.91 -1.86 19.73
N THR A 47 43.47 -1.02 20.67
CA THR A 47 42.10 -1.03 21.19
C THR A 47 41.10 -0.55 20.12
N VAL A 48 41.46 0.49 19.36
CA VAL A 48 40.65 1.01 18.25
C VAL A 48 40.56 -0.03 17.13
N GLU A 49 41.68 -0.66 16.75
CA GLU A 49 41.71 -1.67 15.69
C GLU A 49 40.88 -2.92 16.07
N ASN A 50 40.98 -3.37 17.33
CA ASN A 50 40.14 -4.45 17.85
C ASN A 50 38.66 -4.07 17.90
N GLY A 51 38.33 -2.81 18.21
CA GLY A 51 36.96 -2.29 18.17
C GLY A 51 36.38 -2.31 16.75
N ILE A 52 37.13 -1.82 15.76
CA ILE A 52 36.76 -1.83 14.34
C ILE A 52 36.59 -3.27 13.83
N ARG A 53 37.45 -4.19 14.26
CA ARG A 53 37.34 -5.61 13.88
C ARG A 53 36.07 -6.26 14.44
N LYS A 54 35.73 -6.00 15.70
CA LYS A 54 34.49 -6.49 16.31
C LYS A 54 33.24 -5.90 15.66
N SER A 55 33.26 -4.61 15.28
CA SER A 55 32.10 -4.00 14.60
C SER A 55 31.86 -4.61 13.23
N LYS A 56 32.91 -4.88 12.44
CA LYS A 56 32.79 -5.58 11.16
C LYS A 56 32.21 -6.99 11.31
N ILE A 57 32.70 -7.76 12.28
CA ILE A 57 32.17 -9.12 12.55
C ILE A 57 30.70 -9.05 12.96
N PHE A 58 30.30 -8.04 13.74
CA PHE A 58 28.91 -7.83 14.13
C PHE A 58 28.03 -7.50 12.92
N GLU A 59 28.46 -6.58 12.05
CA GLU A 59 27.75 -6.25 10.80
C GLU A 59 27.58 -7.50 9.90
N GLU A 60 28.65 -8.26 9.68
CA GLU A 60 28.59 -9.50 8.89
C GLU A 60 27.63 -10.52 9.52
N THR A 61 27.63 -10.67 10.85
CA THR A 61 26.72 -11.59 11.55
C THR A 61 25.26 -11.17 11.41
N VAL A 62 24.98 -9.86 11.46
CA VAL A 62 23.63 -9.30 11.28
C VAL A 62 23.17 -9.49 9.84
N GLU A 63 24.02 -9.20 8.85
CA GLU A 63 23.71 -9.40 7.43
C GLU A 63 23.43 -10.88 7.13
N HIS A 64 24.24 -11.79 7.66
CA HIS A 64 24.04 -13.23 7.49
C HIS A 64 22.73 -13.70 8.14
N GLY A 65 22.39 -13.16 9.31
CA GLY A 65 21.12 -13.44 9.98
C GLY A 65 19.92 -13.00 9.15
N ILE A 66 19.97 -11.79 8.59
CA ILE A 66 18.95 -11.25 7.69
C ILE A 66 18.84 -12.11 6.43
N GLN A 67 19.96 -12.47 5.81
CA GLN A 67 19.97 -13.25 4.57
C GLN A 67 19.43 -14.67 4.79
N LYS A 68 19.78 -15.30 5.91
CA LYS A 68 19.24 -16.60 6.30
C LYS A 68 17.73 -16.52 6.57
N SER A 69 17.25 -15.48 7.24
CA SER A 69 15.81 -15.29 7.46
C SER A 69 15.03 -15.15 6.15
N LYS A 70 15.56 -14.39 5.18
CA LYS A 70 14.97 -14.25 3.83
C LYS A 70 14.96 -15.58 3.07
N MET A 71 16.04 -16.36 3.16
CA MET A 71 16.09 -17.69 2.55
C MET A 71 15.02 -18.63 3.12
N PHE A 72 14.84 -18.65 4.45
CA PHE A 72 13.80 -19.46 5.09
C PHE A 72 12.39 -19.02 4.67
N GLU A 73 12.13 -17.71 4.60
CA GLU A 73 10.84 -17.19 4.12
C GLU A 73 10.56 -17.54 2.64
N GLU A 74 11.58 -17.46 1.77
CA GLU A 74 11.46 -17.85 0.35
C GLU A 74 11.23 -19.35 0.17
N GLU A 75 11.90 -20.18 0.97
CA GLU A 75 11.78 -21.64 0.91
C GLU A 75 10.38 -22.10 1.34
N ASP A 76 9.86 -21.57 2.46
CA ASP A 76 8.48 -21.83 2.93
C ASP A 76 7.42 -21.38 1.91
N HIS A 77 7.62 -20.21 1.26
CA HIS A 77 6.69 -19.69 0.24
C HIS A 77 6.64 -20.61 -0.99
N ASN A 78 7.79 -21.10 -1.46
CA ASN A 78 7.89 -21.98 -2.63
C ASN A 78 7.28 -23.37 -2.38
N THR A 79 7.43 -23.93 -1.17
CA THR A 79 6.79 -25.20 -0.82
C THR A 79 5.27 -25.10 -0.73
N ASN A 80 4.74 -23.97 -0.24
CA ASN A 80 3.30 -23.75 -0.17
C ASN A 80 2.67 -23.50 -1.54
N GLU A 81 3.29 -22.71 -2.43
CA GLU A 81 2.76 -22.43 -3.78
C GLU A 81 2.59 -23.70 -4.63
N ASN A 82 3.49 -24.67 -4.48
CA ASN A 82 3.45 -25.92 -5.23
C ASN A 82 2.38 -26.92 -4.72
N ASN A 83 1.76 -26.66 -3.56
CA ASN A 83 0.80 -27.57 -2.93
C ASN A 83 -0.59 -26.95 -2.68
N VAL A 84 -0.90 -25.84 -3.34
CA VAL A 84 -2.23 -25.20 -3.25
C VAL A 84 -3.23 -25.94 -4.13
N GLY A 85 -4.18 -26.63 -3.51
CA GLY A 85 -5.22 -27.38 -4.22
C GLY A 85 -6.15 -26.50 -5.06
N CYS A 86 -6.91 -27.11 -5.98
CA CYS A 86 -7.89 -26.43 -6.82
C CYS A 86 -8.92 -25.60 -6.01
N TYR A 87 -9.26 -26.08 -4.80
CA TYR A 87 -10.13 -25.37 -3.87
C TYR A 87 -9.58 -23.98 -3.52
N ASP A 88 -8.34 -23.89 -3.02
CA ASP A 88 -7.73 -22.63 -2.60
C ASP A 88 -7.38 -21.72 -3.77
N ARG A 89 -7.10 -22.30 -4.94
CA ARG A 89 -6.72 -21.53 -6.13
C ARG A 89 -7.91 -20.93 -6.90
N PHE A 90 -9.04 -21.64 -6.97
CA PHE A 90 -10.17 -21.22 -7.81
C PHE A 90 -11.45 -21.04 -7.00
N PHE A 91 -11.86 -22.04 -6.22
CA PHE A 91 -13.18 -22.03 -5.59
C PHE A 91 -13.27 -21.03 -4.44
N ARG A 92 -12.36 -21.11 -3.47
CA ARG A 92 -12.34 -20.28 -2.27
C ARG A 92 -12.27 -18.78 -2.60
N PRO A 93 -11.40 -18.30 -3.51
CA PRO A 93 -11.39 -16.91 -3.92
C PRO A 93 -12.70 -16.45 -4.57
N CYS A 94 -13.35 -17.29 -5.37
CA CYS A 94 -14.64 -16.97 -6.00
C CYS A 94 -15.78 -16.82 -4.98
N VAL A 95 -15.84 -17.68 -3.95
CA VAL A 95 -16.80 -17.53 -2.83
C VAL A 95 -16.59 -16.20 -2.12
N VAL A 96 -15.34 -15.80 -1.91
CA VAL A 96 -14.99 -14.52 -1.30
C VAL A 96 -15.41 -13.34 -2.18
N GLU A 97 -15.17 -13.39 -3.49
CA GLU A 97 -15.64 -12.36 -4.42
C GLU A 97 -17.16 -12.24 -4.45
N PHE A 98 -17.89 -13.36 -4.43
CA PHE A 98 -19.34 -13.38 -4.29
C PHE A 98 -19.79 -12.69 -2.99
N MET A 99 -19.20 -13.06 -1.85
CA MET A 99 -19.55 -12.51 -0.53
C MET A 99 -19.24 -11.01 -0.43
N ALA A 100 -18.06 -10.60 -0.91
CA ALA A 100 -17.66 -9.20 -0.92
C ALA A 100 -18.60 -8.37 -1.80
N SER A 101 -18.92 -8.83 -3.02
CA SER A 101 -19.87 -8.15 -3.91
C SER A 101 -21.28 -8.08 -3.33
N LEU A 102 -21.76 -9.14 -2.67
CA LEU A 102 -23.04 -9.15 -1.99
C LEU A 102 -23.11 -8.08 -0.90
N LEU A 103 -22.13 -8.06 0.01
CA LEU A 103 -22.09 -7.10 1.11
C LEU A 103 -21.94 -5.67 0.60
N PHE A 104 -21.05 -5.47 -0.38
CA PHE A 104 -20.78 -4.17 -0.96
C PHE A 104 -22.02 -3.57 -1.63
N VAL A 105 -22.76 -4.35 -2.43
CA VAL A 105 -23.97 -3.88 -3.10
C VAL A 105 -25.14 -3.72 -2.12
N CYS A 106 -25.34 -4.67 -1.21
CA CYS A 106 -26.43 -4.60 -0.24
C CYS A 106 -26.33 -3.33 0.63
N LEU A 107 -25.19 -3.12 1.26
CA LEU A 107 -24.96 -1.98 2.14
C LEU A 107 -24.87 -0.67 1.35
N GLY A 108 -24.33 -0.72 0.13
CA GLY A 108 -24.30 0.42 -0.78
C GLY A 108 -25.69 0.92 -1.15
N CYS A 109 -26.62 0.03 -1.53
CA CYS A 109 -28.02 0.37 -1.79
C CYS A 109 -28.71 0.95 -0.55
N MET A 110 -28.49 0.34 0.61
CA MET A 110 -29.05 0.81 1.88
C MET A 110 -28.52 2.19 2.30
N SER A 111 -27.31 2.58 1.88
CA SER A 111 -26.74 3.89 2.22
C SER A 111 -27.42 5.08 1.53
N VAL A 112 -28.17 4.84 0.44
CA VAL A 112 -28.84 5.88 -0.35
C VAL A 112 -30.15 6.35 0.33
N GLN A 113 -30.66 5.60 1.30
CA GLN A 113 -31.92 5.97 1.96
C GLN A 113 -31.78 7.25 2.79
N ASN A 114 -32.82 8.08 2.79
CA ASN A 114 -32.95 9.16 3.76
C ASN A 114 -33.49 8.62 5.10
N PRO A 115 -32.97 9.07 6.25
CA PRO A 115 -33.59 8.78 7.54
C PRO A 115 -35.04 9.29 7.55
N LEU A 116 -35.99 8.44 7.97
CA LEU A 116 -37.41 8.76 8.01
C LEU A 116 -37.66 10.07 8.79
N GLY A 117 -38.35 11.03 8.16
CA GLY A 117 -38.86 12.25 8.82
C GLY A 117 -37.93 13.47 8.82
N ALA A 118 -36.73 13.37 8.27
CA ALA A 118 -35.85 14.53 8.16
C ALA A 118 -36.13 15.27 6.84
N ASN A 119 -36.54 16.54 6.92
CA ASN A 119 -36.53 17.50 5.80
C ASN A 119 -35.07 17.85 5.42
N ILE A 120 -34.21 16.83 5.27
CA ILE A 120 -32.83 16.96 4.83
C ILE A 120 -32.83 16.73 3.32
N PRO A 121 -32.36 17.69 2.49
CA PRO A 121 -32.37 17.54 1.04
C PRO A 121 -31.42 16.41 0.62
N LEU A 122 -31.97 15.33 0.05
CA LEU A 122 -31.28 14.13 -0.49
C LEU A 122 -30.36 13.38 0.51
N PRO A 123 -30.10 12.07 0.35
CA PRO A 123 -28.93 11.46 0.99
C PRO A 123 -27.72 12.33 0.67
N SER A 124 -27.02 12.79 1.71
CA SER A 124 -25.81 13.58 1.51
C SER A 124 -24.88 12.75 0.63
N ALA A 125 -24.55 13.26 -0.56
CA ALA A 125 -23.61 12.59 -1.47
C ALA A 125 -22.33 12.20 -0.71
N VAL A 126 -21.96 13.00 0.30
CA VAL A 126 -20.88 12.70 1.26
C VAL A 126 -21.10 11.40 2.02
N ALA A 127 -22.28 11.18 2.60
CA ALA A 127 -22.59 9.95 3.35
C ALA A 127 -22.54 8.71 2.46
N VAL A 128 -23.11 8.78 1.25
CA VAL A 128 -23.07 7.67 0.27
C VAL A 128 -21.62 7.39 -0.14
N SER A 129 -20.85 8.42 -0.47
CA SER A 129 -19.43 8.31 -0.84
C SER A 129 -18.58 7.71 0.27
N LEU A 130 -18.73 8.21 1.50
CA LEU A 130 -17.99 7.70 2.66
C LEU A 130 -18.36 6.25 2.98
N CYS A 131 -19.66 5.90 2.91
CA CYS A 131 -20.10 4.53 3.14
C CYS A 131 -19.43 3.57 2.15
N HIS A 132 -19.48 3.87 0.85
CA HIS A 132 -18.85 3.01 -0.17
C HIS A 132 -17.33 2.95 0.00
N GLY A 133 -16.68 4.07 0.29
CA GLY A 133 -15.23 4.10 0.55
C GLY A 133 -14.81 3.26 1.74
N PHE A 134 -15.50 3.40 2.87
CA PHE A 134 -15.24 2.60 4.07
C PHE A 134 -15.56 1.12 3.86
N LEU A 135 -16.64 0.80 3.15
CA LEU A 135 -16.95 -0.57 2.76
C LEU A 135 -15.83 -1.17 1.91
N ALA A 136 -15.33 -0.44 0.91
CA ALA A 136 -14.23 -0.93 0.10
C ALA A 136 -12.96 -1.18 0.95
N ALA A 137 -12.55 -0.22 1.78
CA ALA A 137 -11.39 -0.39 2.64
C ALA A 137 -11.55 -1.59 3.61
N ALA A 138 -12.71 -1.73 4.24
CA ALA A 138 -13.00 -2.84 5.16
C ALA A 138 -13.02 -4.18 4.44
N LEU A 139 -13.74 -4.30 3.32
CA LEU A 139 -13.86 -5.56 2.58
C LEU A 139 -12.52 -5.99 1.98
N ILE A 140 -11.70 -5.06 1.46
CA ILE A 140 -10.34 -5.39 1.01
C ILE A 140 -9.48 -5.85 2.19
N THR A 141 -9.61 -5.24 3.37
CA THR A 141 -8.86 -5.67 4.56
C THR A 141 -9.24 -7.09 4.99
N ILE A 142 -10.54 -7.43 4.95
CA ILE A 142 -11.06 -8.74 5.39
C ILE A 142 -10.76 -9.83 4.35
N PHE A 143 -10.97 -9.53 3.06
CA PHE A 143 -11.02 -10.52 1.99
C PHE A 143 -9.80 -10.49 1.05
N GLY A 144 -9.00 -9.43 1.10
CA GLY A 144 -7.87 -9.19 0.19
C GLY A 144 -6.83 -10.31 0.20
N ASN A 145 -6.53 -10.89 1.36
CA ASN A 145 -5.55 -11.97 1.46
C ASN A 145 -6.03 -13.29 0.83
N VAL A 146 -7.31 -13.42 0.50
CA VAL A 146 -7.87 -14.65 -0.10
C VAL A 146 -8.13 -14.47 -1.59
N SER A 147 -8.79 -13.38 -2.00
CA SER A 147 -9.14 -13.16 -3.41
C SER A 147 -8.40 -12.00 -4.08
N GLY A 148 -7.69 -11.16 -3.33
CA GLY A 148 -7.27 -9.83 -3.77
C GLY A 148 -8.33 -8.75 -3.53
N GLY A 149 -9.55 -9.12 -3.15
CA GLY A 149 -10.61 -8.19 -2.76
C GLY A 149 -11.02 -7.26 -3.91
N HIS A 150 -11.36 -7.81 -5.07
CA HIS A 150 -11.67 -6.99 -6.25
C HIS A 150 -13.10 -6.46 -6.20
N PHE A 151 -14.08 -7.37 -6.06
CA PHE A 151 -15.53 -7.15 -6.05
C PHE A 151 -16.03 -6.10 -7.08
N ASN A 152 -15.31 -6.00 -8.19
CA ASN A 152 -15.49 -5.01 -9.24
C ASN A 152 -14.93 -5.57 -10.55
N PRO A 153 -15.77 -5.78 -11.58
CA PRO A 153 -15.33 -6.27 -12.88
C PRO A 153 -14.27 -5.40 -13.54
N ALA A 154 -14.33 -4.07 -13.36
CA ALA A 154 -13.34 -3.15 -13.92
C ALA A 154 -11.97 -3.31 -13.23
N VAL A 155 -11.95 -3.44 -11.90
CA VAL A 155 -10.69 -3.72 -11.16
C VAL A 155 -10.13 -5.08 -11.57
N THR A 156 -10.98 -6.10 -11.66
CA THR A 156 -10.59 -7.45 -12.08
C THR A 156 -9.98 -7.46 -13.47
N LEU A 157 -10.60 -6.75 -14.42
CA LEU A 157 -10.05 -6.57 -15.76
C LEU A 157 -8.69 -5.88 -15.72
N GLY A 158 -8.54 -4.82 -14.93
CA GLY A 158 -7.27 -4.11 -14.82
C GLY A 158 -6.14 -5.00 -14.31
N CYS A 159 -6.40 -5.79 -13.27
CA CYS A 159 -5.45 -6.78 -12.76
C CYS A 159 -5.12 -7.87 -13.81
N VAL A 160 -6.07 -8.30 -14.64
CA VAL A 160 -5.80 -9.24 -15.74
C VAL A 160 -4.91 -8.59 -16.81
N ILE A 161 -5.20 -7.37 -17.24
CA ILE A 161 -4.41 -6.64 -18.25
C ILE A 161 -2.99 -6.40 -17.74
N SER A 162 -2.84 -6.02 -16.47
CA SER A 162 -1.55 -5.83 -15.80
C SER A 162 -0.86 -7.13 -15.37
N ARG A 163 -1.38 -8.30 -15.79
CA ARG A 163 -0.81 -9.64 -15.53
C ARG A 163 -0.68 -9.98 -14.04
N ALA A 164 -1.47 -9.32 -13.20
CA ALA A 164 -1.56 -9.57 -11.76
C ALA A 164 -2.58 -10.68 -11.41
N LEU A 165 -3.51 -10.98 -12.32
CA LEU A 165 -4.51 -12.04 -12.15
C LEU A 165 -4.55 -12.94 -13.38
N ASN A 166 -4.64 -14.25 -13.14
CA ASN A 166 -4.86 -15.22 -14.21
C ASN A 166 -6.20 -14.94 -14.93
N PRO A 167 -6.24 -14.87 -16.28
CA PRO A 167 -7.47 -14.54 -17.02
C PRO A 167 -8.66 -15.47 -16.76
N LEU A 168 -8.42 -16.78 -16.57
CA LEU A 168 -9.48 -17.75 -16.29
C LEU A 168 -10.08 -17.51 -14.89
N LEU A 169 -9.22 -17.25 -13.90
CA LEU A 169 -9.69 -16.87 -12.56
C LEU A 169 -10.44 -15.52 -12.61
N GLY A 170 -9.97 -14.57 -13.42
CA GLY A 170 -10.66 -13.30 -13.67
C GLY A 170 -12.07 -13.49 -14.24
N LEU A 171 -12.29 -14.48 -15.11
CA LEU A 171 -13.62 -14.83 -15.59
C LEU A 171 -14.51 -15.39 -14.46
N PHE A 172 -13.98 -16.25 -13.59
CA PHE A 172 -14.76 -16.76 -12.46
C PHE A 172 -15.07 -15.68 -11.43
N TYR A 173 -14.17 -14.71 -11.23
CA TYR A 173 -14.42 -13.53 -10.42
C TYR A 173 -15.57 -12.72 -11.01
N PHE A 174 -15.52 -12.42 -12.30
CA PHE A 174 -16.57 -11.69 -13.01
C PHE A 174 -17.96 -12.31 -12.77
N LEU A 175 -18.08 -13.63 -12.91
CA LEU A 175 -19.33 -14.34 -12.68
C LEU A 175 -19.76 -14.29 -11.20
N SER A 176 -18.83 -14.54 -10.28
CA SER A 176 -19.10 -14.52 -8.84
C SER A 176 -19.57 -13.14 -8.36
N GLN A 177 -18.96 -12.08 -8.87
CA GLN A 177 -19.29 -10.69 -8.55
C GLN A 177 -20.69 -10.31 -9.04
N ILE A 178 -21.07 -10.77 -10.24
CA ILE A 178 -22.41 -10.53 -10.80
C ILE A 178 -23.49 -11.22 -9.96
N VAL A 179 -23.28 -12.49 -9.60
CA VAL A 179 -24.23 -13.23 -8.77
C VAL A 179 -24.32 -12.63 -7.36
N GLY A 180 -23.17 -12.24 -6.78
CA GLY A 180 -23.11 -11.57 -5.48
C GLY A 180 -23.87 -10.25 -5.48
N SER A 181 -23.68 -9.44 -6.52
CA SER A 181 -24.39 -8.17 -6.68
C SER A 181 -25.91 -8.31 -6.79
N ILE A 182 -26.40 -9.27 -7.58
CA ILE A 182 -27.83 -9.55 -7.67
C ILE A 182 -28.38 -9.95 -6.29
N ALA A 183 -27.71 -10.88 -5.61
CA ALA A 183 -28.12 -11.33 -4.28
C ALA A 183 -28.16 -10.16 -3.27
N GLY A 184 -27.10 -9.33 -3.24
CA GLY A 184 -27.02 -8.16 -2.37
C GLY A 184 -28.14 -7.15 -2.64
N ALA A 185 -28.46 -6.89 -3.90
CA ALA A 185 -29.54 -5.98 -4.27
C ALA A 185 -30.93 -6.49 -3.85
N PHE A 186 -31.19 -7.80 -4.00
CA PHE A 186 -32.45 -8.40 -3.54
C PHE A 186 -32.56 -8.44 -2.01
N ILE A 187 -31.46 -8.65 -1.29
CA ILE A 187 -31.43 -8.56 0.17
C ILE A 187 -31.73 -7.12 0.62
N ALA A 188 -31.11 -6.11 0.00
CA ALA A 188 -31.41 -4.71 0.30
C ALA A 188 -32.89 -4.39 0.07
N ARG A 189 -33.48 -4.92 -1.02
CA ARG A 189 -34.92 -4.79 -1.28
C ARG A 189 -35.80 -5.44 -0.22
N ALA A 190 -35.39 -6.60 0.31
CA ALA A 190 -36.14 -7.30 1.35
C ALA A 190 -36.07 -6.59 2.71
N ILE A 191 -34.97 -5.89 2.99
CA ILE A 191 -34.74 -5.16 4.25
C ILE A 191 -35.43 -3.80 4.24
N LEU A 192 -35.36 -3.05 3.14
CA LEU A 192 -35.85 -1.69 3.08
C LEU A 192 -37.39 -1.62 3.04
N PRO A 193 -38.02 -0.68 3.76
CA PRO A 193 -39.44 -0.39 3.59
C PRO A 193 -39.74 -0.06 2.11
N LYS A 194 -40.88 -0.53 1.61
CA LYS A 194 -41.23 -0.44 0.18
C LYS A 194 -41.17 1.01 -0.33
N GLU A 195 -41.69 1.95 0.43
CA GLU A 195 -41.73 3.37 0.09
C GLU A 195 -40.32 3.95 0.00
N SER A 196 -39.46 3.65 0.99
CA SER A 196 -38.06 4.05 0.99
C SER A 196 -37.27 3.43 -0.17
N TYR A 197 -37.50 2.15 -0.47
CA TYR A 197 -36.86 1.44 -1.58
C TYR A 197 -37.21 2.06 -2.94
N VAL A 198 -38.50 2.33 -3.18
CA VAL A 198 -38.96 2.95 -4.43
C VAL A 198 -38.43 4.38 -4.55
N ALA A 199 -38.42 5.15 -3.46
CA ALA A 199 -37.94 6.54 -3.46
C ALA A 199 -36.48 6.69 -3.88
N ILE A 200 -35.65 5.67 -3.65
CA ILE A 200 -34.23 5.64 -4.06
C ILE A 200 -33.98 4.82 -5.34
N ALA A 201 -35.04 4.46 -6.07
CA ALA A 201 -34.97 3.54 -7.21
C ALA A 201 -34.21 2.24 -6.89
N GLY A 202 -34.37 1.71 -5.68
CA GLY A 202 -33.66 0.51 -5.21
C GLY A 202 -32.14 0.64 -5.14
N GLY A 203 -31.60 1.86 -5.17
CA GLY A 203 -30.17 2.13 -5.30
C GLY A 203 -29.62 1.91 -6.72
N ALA A 204 -30.48 1.75 -7.72
CA ALA A 204 -30.07 1.62 -9.11
C ALA A 204 -29.55 2.95 -9.68
N HIS A 205 -28.60 2.83 -10.60
CA HIS A 205 -28.08 3.97 -11.32
C HIS A 205 -28.97 4.30 -12.51
N ILE A 206 -29.46 5.53 -12.57
CA ILE A 206 -30.27 6.04 -13.67
C ILE A 206 -29.64 7.35 -14.14
N LEU A 207 -29.19 7.37 -15.39
CA LEU A 207 -28.50 8.53 -15.95
C LEU A 207 -29.50 9.60 -16.38
N THR A 208 -29.64 10.66 -15.57
CA THR A 208 -30.60 11.76 -15.81
C THR A 208 -29.94 13.13 -16.00
N ALA A 209 -28.78 13.38 -15.39
CA ALA A 209 -28.17 14.71 -15.39
C ALA A 209 -27.45 15.07 -16.71
N VAL A 210 -26.96 14.07 -17.44
CA VAL A 210 -26.20 14.25 -18.69
C VAL A 210 -26.53 13.17 -19.71
N GLY A 211 -26.26 13.44 -20.99
CA GLY A 211 -26.37 12.43 -22.05
C GLY A 211 -25.31 11.32 -21.91
N PRO A 212 -25.54 10.14 -22.54
CA PRO A 212 -24.72 8.93 -22.35
C PRO A 212 -23.24 9.12 -22.68
N GLY A 213 -22.90 9.89 -23.72
CA GLY A 213 -21.50 10.17 -24.07
C GLY A 213 -20.71 10.85 -22.94
N LYS A 214 -21.31 11.87 -22.30
CA LYS A 214 -20.71 12.54 -21.14
C LYS A 214 -20.66 11.62 -19.92
N GLY A 215 -21.70 10.79 -19.73
CA GLY A 215 -21.74 9.78 -18.68
C GLY A 215 -20.60 8.76 -18.80
N ILE A 216 -20.32 8.26 -20.01
CA ILE A 216 -19.21 7.32 -20.27
C ILE A 216 -17.87 7.96 -19.90
N VAL A 217 -17.62 9.20 -20.34
CA VAL A 217 -16.37 9.91 -20.04
C VAL A 217 -16.20 10.13 -18.54
N CYS A 218 -17.29 10.50 -17.84
CA CYS A 218 -17.28 10.64 -16.39
C CYS A 218 -16.91 9.31 -15.71
N GLU A 219 -17.68 8.24 -15.93
CA GLU A 219 -17.43 6.92 -15.33
C GLU A 219 -16.04 6.36 -15.68
N MET A 220 -15.54 6.64 -16.90
CA MET A 220 -14.19 6.28 -17.32
C MET A 220 -13.11 6.94 -16.45
N ILE A 221 -13.19 8.25 -16.22
CA ILE A 221 -12.20 8.97 -15.39
C ILE A 221 -12.26 8.51 -13.93
N LEU A 222 -13.48 8.38 -13.38
CA LEU A 222 -13.70 7.94 -12.00
C LEU A 222 -13.15 6.53 -11.77
N THR A 223 -13.37 5.62 -12.73
CA THR A 223 -12.88 4.24 -12.66
C THR A 223 -11.39 4.16 -12.90
N ALA A 224 -10.83 4.99 -13.79
CA ALA A 224 -9.39 5.05 -14.00
C ALA A 224 -8.67 5.40 -12.69
N LEU A 225 -9.15 6.39 -11.93
CA LEU A 225 -8.59 6.73 -10.62
C LEU A 225 -8.59 5.51 -9.69
N LEU A 226 -9.73 4.83 -9.55
CA LEU A 226 -9.86 3.65 -8.69
C LEU A 226 -8.89 2.54 -9.10
N VAL A 227 -8.88 2.16 -10.38
CA VAL A 227 -8.04 1.07 -10.90
C VAL A 227 -6.56 1.44 -10.78
N PHE A 228 -6.17 2.68 -11.06
CA PHE A 228 -4.81 3.14 -10.82
C PHE A 228 -4.37 2.98 -9.38
N THR A 229 -5.21 3.36 -8.43
CA THR A 229 -4.92 3.18 -7.00
C THR A 229 -4.72 1.72 -6.67
N VAL A 230 -5.60 0.82 -7.13
CA VAL A 230 -5.45 -0.62 -6.91
C VAL A 230 -4.12 -1.15 -7.47
N LEU A 231 -3.80 -0.83 -8.73
CA LEU A 231 -2.57 -1.32 -9.37
C LEU A 231 -1.32 -0.83 -8.63
N HIS A 232 -1.27 0.45 -8.23
CA HIS A 232 -0.11 0.98 -7.51
C HIS A 232 -0.01 0.53 -6.05
N SER A 233 -1.14 0.20 -5.42
CA SER A 233 -1.19 -0.26 -4.03
C SER A 233 -0.90 -1.75 -3.87
N PHE A 234 -1.18 -2.57 -4.87
CA PHE A 234 -1.13 -4.03 -4.72
C PHE A 234 -0.34 -4.77 -5.82
N VAL A 235 -0.15 -4.16 -6.99
CA VAL A 235 0.50 -4.83 -8.14
C VAL A 235 1.95 -4.40 -8.33
N ASN A 236 2.34 -3.19 -7.92
CA ASN A 236 3.75 -2.80 -7.95
C ASN A 236 4.57 -3.62 -6.94
N ASP A 237 5.78 -4.01 -7.34
CA ASP A 237 6.75 -4.82 -6.58
C ASP A 237 7.47 -3.93 -5.55
N ARG A 238 6.69 -3.20 -4.75
CA ARG A 238 7.19 -2.47 -3.58
C ARG A 238 7.34 -3.45 -2.40
N PRO A 239 8.19 -3.16 -1.41
CA PRO A 239 8.31 -3.99 -0.20
C PRO A 239 6.91 -4.27 0.39
N LYS A 240 6.62 -5.52 0.78
CA LYS A 240 5.29 -5.95 1.24
C LYS A 240 4.72 -5.05 2.35
N ASP A 241 5.58 -4.48 3.19
CA ASP A 241 5.22 -3.54 4.27
C ASP A 241 4.62 -2.22 3.77
N SER A 242 4.88 -1.83 2.52
CA SER A 242 4.31 -0.62 1.91
C SER A 242 2.86 -0.77 1.46
N ASN A 243 2.33 -2.01 1.42
CA ASN A 243 0.95 -2.29 1.01
C ASN A 243 -0.06 -2.18 2.17
N LEU A 244 0.42 -1.92 3.40
CA LEU A 244 -0.43 -1.81 4.60
C LEU A 244 -1.54 -0.74 4.44
N LEU A 245 -1.24 0.34 3.72
CA LEU A 245 -2.21 1.41 3.45
C LEU A 245 -3.05 1.19 2.19
N GLY A 246 -2.81 0.10 1.45
CA GLY A 246 -3.51 -0.21 0.19
C GLY A 246 -5.05 -0.19 0.32
N PRO A 247 -5.64 -0.90 1.30
CA PRO A 247 -7.10 -0.92 1.48
C PRO A 247 -7.68 0.49 1.72
N ILE A 248 -6.99 1.29 2.56
CA ILE A 248 -7.40 2.67 2.87
C ILE A 248 -7.28 3.57 1.64
N ALA A 249 -6.19 3.45 0.87
CA ALA A 249 -5.99 4.21 -0.35
C ALA A 249 -7.10 3.94 -1.37
N VAL A 250 -7.49 2.66 -1.56
CA VAL A 250 -8.62 2.30 -2.43
C VAL A 250 -9.94 2.87 -1.91
N GLY A 251 -10.19 2.81 -0.60
CA GLY A 251 -11.37 3.42 0.02
C GLY A 251 -11.46 4.95 -0.22
N PHE A 252 -10.34 5.66 -0.10
CA PHE A 252 -10.28 7.10 -0.41
C PHE A 252 -10.45 7.40 -1.89
N ALA A 253 -9.81 6.63 -2.78
CA ALA A 253 -10.00 6.78 -4.22
C ALA A 253 -11.48 6.60 -4.62
N LEU A 254 -12.14 5.58 -4.07
CA LEU A 254 -13.55 5.35 -4.29
C LEU A 254 -14.42 6.49 -3.72
N THR A 255 -14.13 6.95 -2.49
CA THR A 255 -14.84 8.09 -1.88
C THR A 255 -14.75 9.34 -2.75
N ALA A 256 -13.52 9.68 -3.19
CA ALA A 256 -13.27 10.84 -4.03
C ALA A 256 -14.00 10.72 -5.37
N SER A 257 -13.98 9.54 -5.99
CA SER A 257 -14.70 9.27 -7.24
C SER A 257 -16.21 9.45 -7.08
N LEU A 258 -16.81 8.97 -5.99
CA LEU A 258 -18.25 9.14 -5.76
C LEU A 258 -18.61 10.60 -5.43
N LEU A 259 -17.80 11.30 -4.62
CA LEU A 259 -18.00 12.72 -4.34
C LEU A 259 -18.05 13.56 -5.63
N ALA A 260 -17.19 13.22 -6.61
CA ALA A 260 -17.18 13.88 -7.92
C ALA A 260 -18.31 13.41 -8.85
N GLY A 261 -18.68 12.12 -8.79
CA GLY A 261 -19.53 11.46 -9.79
C GLY A 261 -21.02 11.39 -9.47
N ILE A 262 -21.42 11.43 -8.19
CA ILE A 262 -22.82 11.20 -7.78
C ILE A 262 -23.78 12.16 -8.48
N GLY A 263 -23.45 13.45 -8.55
CA GLY A 263 -24.29 14.46 -9.18
C GLY A 263 -24.39 14.38 -10.72
N ILE A 264 -23.57 13.54 -11.37
CA ILE A 264 -23.48 13.44 -12.83
C ILE A 264 -24.02 12.10 -13.32
N THR A 265 -23.53 10.99 -12.76
CA THR A 265 -23.85 9.63 -13.19
C THR A 265 -24.39 8.74 -12.07
N GLY A 266 -24.42 9.24 -10.83
CA GLY A 266 -24.59 8.43 -9.62
C GLY A 266 -23.28 7.80 -9.09
N GLY A 267 -22.15 8.02 -9.78
CA GLY A 267 -20.82 7.59 -9.37
C GLY A 267 -20.70 6.07 -9.24
N SER A 268 -20.99 5.32 -10.30
CA SER A 268 -21.01 3.85 -10.25
C SER A 268 -19.61 3.29 -9.99
N VAL A 269 -18.64 3.62 -10.85
CA VAL A 269 -17.23 3.19 -10.83
C VAL A 269 -17.04 1.65 -10.93
N ASN A 270 -18.14 0.91 -10.92
CA ASN A 270 -18.18 -0.53 -10.75
C ASN A 270 -19.42 -1.10 -11.45
N PRO A 271 -19.28 -1.88 -12.54
CA PRO A 271 -20.41 -2.44 -13.26
C PRO A 271 -21.39 -3.22 -12.39
N ILE A 272 -20.92 -3.95 -11.37
CA ILE A 272 -21.80 -4.71 -10.49
C ILE A 272 -22.59 -3.80 -9.52
N ARG A 273 -22.11 -2.59 -9.22
CA ARG A 273 -22.86 -1.60 -8.42
C ARG A 273 -24.06 -1.07 -9.20
N SER A 274 -24.00 -1.10 -10.53
CA SER A 274 -25.14 -0.75 -11.39
C SER A 274 -26.03 -1.94 -11.71
N PHE A 275 -25.44 -3.10 -12.02
CA PHE A 275 -26.18 -4.24 -12.58
C PHE A 275 -27.16 -4.89 -11.60
N GLY A 276 -26.72 -5.33 -10.42
CA GLY A 276 -27.59 -6.01 -9.46
C GLY A 276 -28.80 -5.17 -9.04
N PRO A 277 -28.63 -3.90 -8.67
CA PRO A 277 -29.75 -3.01 -8.35
C PRO A 277 -30.71 -2.80 -9.53
N ALA A 278 -30.22 -2.70 -10.77
CA ALA A 278 -31.08 -2.62 -11.95
C ALA A 278 -31.92 -3.90 -12.15
N VAL A 279 -31.32 -5.08 -11.94
CA VAL A 279 -32.04 -6.36 -11.97
C VAL A 279 -33.11 -6.41 -10.88
N ALA A 280 -32.77 -6.07 -9.64
CA ALA A 280 -33.72 -6.10 -8.53
C ALA A 280 -34.87 -5.10 -8.69
N LEU A 281 -34.62 -3.93 -9.30
CA LEU A 281 -35.62 -2.91 -9.59
C LEU A 281 -36.57 -3.31 -10.74
N SER A 282 -36.14 -4.20 -11.64
CA SER A 282 -36.84 -4.53 -12.90
C SER A 282 -38.29 -4.98 -12.73
N SER A 283 -38.65 -5.56 -11.58
CA SER A 283 -40.04 -5.94 -11.29
C SER A 283 -40.97 -4.75 -10.95
N ILE A 284 -40.40 -3.55 -10.77
CA ILE A 284 -41.10 -2.31 -10.39
C ILE A 284 -40.96 -1.25 -11.49
N SER A 285 -39.75 -1.05 -12.02
CA SER A 285 -39.47 -0.12 -13.11
C SER A 285 -38.35 -0.65 -14.01
N THR A 286 -38.42 -0.32 -15.30
CA THR A 286 -37.38 -0.62 -16.30
C THR A 286 -36.41 0.53 -16.54
N ASP A 287 -36.57 1.67 -15.85
CA ASP A 287 -35.81 2.90 -16.13
C ASP A 287 -34.30 2.72 -15.95
N ALA A 288 -33.88 1.85 -15.02
CA ALA A 288 -32.48 1.52 -14.78
C ALA A 288 -31.77 0.82 -15.96
N TRP A 289 -32.52 0.32 -16.95
CA TRP A 289 -31.95 -0.24 -18.18
C TRP A 289 -31.68 0.82 -19.25
N THR A 290 -32.34 1.98 -19.15
CA THR A 290 -32.11 3.10 -20.07
C THR A 290 -30.68 3.61 -19.90
N HIS A 291 -29.89 3.52 -20.97
CA HIS A 291 -28.46 3.85 -20.98
C HIS A 291 -27.59 3.04 -19.99
N HIS A 292 -28.04 1.89 -19.51
CA HIS A 292 -27.31 1.07 -18.53
C HIS A 292 -25.88 0.71 -18.99
N TYR A 293 -25.68 0.58 -20.30
CA TYR A 293 -24.37 0.28 -20.91
C TYR A 293 -23.29 1.32 -20.54
N VAL A 294 -23.66 2.54 -20.15
CA VAL A 294 -22.72 3.58 -19.68
C VAL A 294 -21.89 3.07 -18.50
N TYR A 295 -22.52 2.32 -17.59
CA TYR A 295 -21.89 1.76 -16.39
C TYR A 295 -21.07 0.48 -16.65
N TRP A 296 -21.03 0.03 -17.90
CA TRP A 296 -20.14 -1.03 -18.36
C TRP A 296 -19.00 -0.44 -19.18
N VAL A 297 -19.35 0.33 -20.21
CA VAL A 297 -18.40 0.91 -21.15
C VAL A 297 -17.48 1.91 -20.45
N GLY A 298 -18.02 2.82 -19.63
CA GLY A 298 -17.21 3.79 -18.88
C GLY A 298 -16.17 3.10 -18.00
N PRO A 299 -16.57 2.24 -17.06
CA PRO A 299 -15.63 1.54 -16.18
C PRO A 299 -14.62 0.64 -16.91
N ILE A 300 -15.03 -0.08 -17.96
CA ILE A 300 -14.11 -0.89 -18.78
C ILE A 300 -13.06 0.00 -19.46
N CYS A 301 -13.46 1.11 -20.08
CA CYS A 301 -12.52 2.06 -20.68
C CYS A 301 -11.57 2.65 -19.63
N GLY A 302 -12.08 3.00 -18.46
CA GLY A 302 -11.27 3.51 -17.34
C GLY A 302 -10.22 2.50 -16.88
N SER A 303 -10.62 1.23 -16.73
CA SER A 303 -9.72 0.13 -16.42
C SER A 303 -8.62 -0.05 -17.45
N ILE A 304 -8.96 -0.05 -18.74
CA ILE A 304 -7.98 -0.20 -19.84
C ILE A 304 -6.98 0.95 -19.79
N ILE A 305 -7.44 2.20 -19.70
CA ILE A 305 -6.56 3.38 -19.65
C ILE A 305 -5.62 3.30 -18.46
N ALA A 306 -6.15 3.02 -17.26
CA ALA A 306 -5.34 2.91 -16.05
C ALA A 306 -4.27 1.81 -16.17
N SER A 307 -4.65 0.66 -16.71
CA SER A 307 -3.75 -0.48 -16.86
C SER A 307 -2.65 -0.22 -17.88
N LEU A 308 -2.98 0.40 -19.02
CA LEU A 308 -2.00 0.76 -20.05
C LEU A 308 -0.99 1.79 -19.52
N PHE A 309 -1.47 2.84 -18.86
CA PHE A 309 -0.59 3.83 -18.24
C PHE A 309 0.30 3.20 -17.17
N PHE A 310 -0.27 2.32 -16.34
CA PHE A 310 0.48 1.58 -15.33
C PHE A 310 1.61 0.78 -15.99
N ILE A 311 1.30 -0.07 -16.96
CA ILE A 311 2.28 -0.92 -17.65
C ILE A 311 3.36 -0.10 -18.37
N LEU A 312 2.98 1.02 -19.00
CA LEU A 312 3.90 1.82 -19.82
C LEU A 312 4.82 2.72 -19.00
N LEU A 313 4.32 3.31 -17.91
CA LEU A 313 5.00 4.40 -17.22
C LEU A 313 5.48 4.04 -15.81
N THR A 314 4.70 3.27 -15.05
CA THR A 314 4.89 3.19 -13.59
C THR A 314 5.08 1.78 -13.02
N ALA A 315 4.73 0.73 -13.77
CA ALA A 315 4.96 -0.66 -13.39
C ALA A 315 6.46 -0.96 -13.24
N ASP A 316 6.87 -2.00 -12.53
CA ASP A 316 8.29 -2.32 -12.41
C ASP A 316 8.89 -2.89 -13.72
N ALA A 317 10.21 -2.87 -13.84
CA ALA A 317 10.92 -3.21 -15.08
C ALA A 317 10.57 -4.60 -15.64
N GLY A 318 10.23 -5.56 -14.76
CA GLY A 318 9.77 -6.89 -15.16
C GLY A 318 8.36 -6.92 -15.79
N LYS A 319 7.51 -5.94 -15.49
CA LYS A 319 6.15 -5.80 -16.01
C LYS A 319 6.07 -4.79 -17.18
N ARG A 320 7.06 -3.89 -17.33
CA ARG A 320 7.25 -3.02 -18.52
C ARG A 320 7.79 -3.84 -19.69
N CYS A 321 6.93 -4.54 -20.41
CA CYS A 321 7.30 -5.54 -21.43
C CYS A 321 8.10 -5.04 -22.67
N CYS A 322 8.67 -3.82 -22.70
CA CYS A 322 9.32 -3.27 -23.89
C CYS A 322 10.73 -2.68 -23.71
N LEU A 323 11.37 -2.74 -22.54
CA LEU A 323 12.72 -2.16 -22.34
C LEU A 323 13.68 -3.08 -21.58
N GLN A 324 13.66 -4.38 -21.88
CA GLN A 324 14.83 -5.21 -21.63
C GLN A 324 15.79 -5.06 -22.80
N THR A 325 16.62 -4.02 -22.80
CA THR A 325 17.89 -4.11 -23.52
C THR A 325 18.73 -5.13 -22.75
N LYS A 326 18.84 -6.34 -23.30
CA LYS A 326 19.86 -7.30 -22.87
C LYS A 326 21.21 -6.58 -22.90
N LYS A 327 21.82 -6.40 -21.73
CA LYS A 327 23.26 -6.17 -21.60
C LYS A 327 23.90 -7.49 -21.22
#